data_AF-V9D3G0-F1
#
_entry.id   AF-V9D3G0-F1
#
_cell.length_a   1.000
_cell.length_b   1.000
_cell.length_c   1.000
_cell.angle_alpha   90.00
_cell.angle_beta   90.00
_cell.angle_gamma   90.00
#
_symmetry.space_group_name_H-M   'P 1'
#
loop_
_entity.id
_entity.type
_entity.pdbx_description
1 polymer ?
#
loop_
_entity_poly.entity_id
_entity_poly.type
_entity_poly.pdbx_seq_one_letter_code
_entity_poly.pdbx_strand_id
1 'polypeptide(L)'
;MADYNATHPADPVDERQRVTDDQQVRDPDPTSQEDDELNAASRPEHRRRRTHGRDARQHNIVPARTGPGLAASGRAAHGSTNRALQHVVRQPGGRFDSFNTLPSGADGADFVAKLVLYAHHQVYSNFFVGEVKDTSVLPYTKYALHHEHAYWGAAWFSCTSRRWLAGQSMQHTPQELFFYTKSLESLRQALSDPTLATHESTISTILHLSFPPYLPHVDRSMPRPRQSNFKTWNLLHLATGLNVAEEHMLGLAAVVKVLGGVQNIQSAQIRRSVCFQGIHFSGRHLKAPLFPFASLHPVDQLVHASRLRRSRHAFDPVSAETSRRRGTGFDDISFPEVLPLDTTPQPAVVWAYLADMTTILEDYASGGSMQSQTSVILDQMQFTQHSLLSLPPAADLQRQGRQEEHEHEHEHDQRGGMATRLQLYEITRWACICYANLITYPTDYSTFPRLRLARLLLRELNMLYETSMIAQLTRPEQRLVFWATVLGAIKAVGYDDERASFVALVARSAGDAKVRSWTEARAVMESFLWHGQTSDPDALKLWVEVQRVARPHAAELRLPERMAGAER
;
A
#
# COMPACT_ATOMS: atom_id res chain seq x y z
N MET A 1 50.21 -8.60 -14.96
CA MET A 1 51.66 -8.84 -14.96
C MET A 1 52.27 -7.97 -13.87
N ALA A 2 53.00 -8.61 -12.93
CA ALA A 2 53.59 -8.11 -11.67
C ALA A 2 52.54 -7.67 -10.61
N ASP A 3 52.11 -8.57 -9.71
CA ASP A 3 52.73 -9.00 -8.43
C ASP A 3 52.56 -7.96 -7.31
N TYR A 4 51.80 -8.33 -6.25
CA TYR A 4 52.28 -8.26 -4.85
C TYR A 4 51.36 -9.08 -3.93
N ASN A 5 51.92 -10.18 -3.43
CA ASN A 5 51.45 -10.97 -2.29
C ASN A 5 51.88 -10.29 -0.98
N ALA A 6 51.05 -10.33 0.07
CA ALA A 6 51.50 -10.47 1.45
C ALA A 6 50.34 -10.88 2.39
N THR A 7 50.37 -12.15 2.79
CA THR A 7 49.69 -12.76 3.94
C THR A 7 50.53 -12.59 5.21
N HIS A 8 49.89 -12.41 6.38
CA HIS A 8 50.23 -12.93 7.74
C HIS A 8 49.62 -12.04 8.85
N PRO A 9 49.51 -12.49 10.14
CA PRO A 9 48.64 -13.56 10.64
C PRO A 9 47.84 -13.13 11.90
N ALA A 10 46.98 -14.03 12.39
CA ALA A 10 46.31 -13.96 13.69
C ALA A 10 47.24 -14.35 14.85
N ASP A 11 46.97 -13.80 16.05
CA ASP A 11 47.21 -14.39 17.39
C ASP A 11 46.78 -13.40 18.51
N PRO A 12 46.65 -13.77 19.82
CA PRO A 12 45.49 -14.48 20.36
C PRO A 12 44.93 -13.84 21.66
N VAL A 13 43.93 -14.54 22.22
CA VAL A 13 43.30 -14.50 23.55
C VAL A 13 44.18 -13.99 24.71
N ASP A 14 43.60 -13.15 25.58
CA ASP A 14 43.95 -13.15 27.01
C ASP A 14 42.69 -13.01 27.90
N GLU A 15 42.36 -14.10 28.58
CA GLU A 15 41.45 -14.19 29.73
C GLU A 15 42.30 -14.19 31.00
N ARG A 16 41.97 -13.35 32.00
CA ARG A 16 41.91 -13.66 33.46
C ARG A 16 41.83 -12.36 34.28
N GLN A 17 40.70 -12.12 34.95
CA GLN A 17 40.40 -12.44 36.36
C GLN A 17 40.93 -11.44 37.40
N ARG A 18 39.98 -10.86 38.18
CA ARG A 18 39.91 -10.76 39.66
C ARG A 18 38.63 -9.98 40.00
N VAL A 19 37.57 -10.59 40.56
CA VAL A 19 37.35 -11.09 41.95
C VAL A 19 37.30 -9.95 42.98
N THR A 20 36.10 -9.72 43.54
CA THR A 20 35.70 -9.72 44.98
C THR A 20 34.24 -9.21 45.04
N ASP A 21 33.23 -10.04 45.33
CA ASP A 21 32.74 -10.50 46.66
C ASP A 21 32.04 -9.43 47.51
N ASP A 22 30.71 -9.59 47.68
CA ASP A 22 29.96 -9.72 48.94
C ASP A 22 28.44 -9.50 48.67
N GLN A 23 27.57 -10.52 48.78
CA GLN A 23 26.89 -11.03 50.00
C GLN A 23 25.97 -9.95 50.65
N GLN A 24 24.71 -10.17 51.02
CA GLN A 24 23.95 -11.35 51.48
C GLN A 24 22.45 -10.95 51.54
N VAL A 25 21.52 -11.80 51.09
CA VAL A 25 20.58 -12.63 51.90
C VAL A 25 19.55 -11.86 52.74
N ARG A 26 18.26 -12.09 52.46
CA ARG A 26 17.24 -12.54 53.43
C ARG A 26 15.85 -12.73 52.78
N ASP A 27 15.41 -13.99 52.78
CA ASP A 27 14.02 -14.45 52.95
C ASP A 27 14.03 -15.33 54.22
N PRO A 28 12.96 -15.43 55.03
CA PRO A 28 11.78 -16.24 54.66
C PRO A 28 10.38 -15.79 55.19
N ASP A 29 9.33 -16.10 54.40
CA ASP A 29 8.06 -16.87 54.66
C ASP A 29 7.46 -17.00 56.10
N PRO A 30 6.23 -17.54 56.35
CA PRO A 30 4.94 -17.69 55.62
C PRO A 30 3.68 -17.30 56.48
N THR A 31 2.47 -17.71 56.03
CA THR A 31 1.14 -17.89 56.71
C THR A 31 0.16 -16.71 56.54
N SER A 32 -1.17 -16.85 56.30
CA SER A 32 -2.17 -17.90 56.59
C SER A 32 -3.49 -17.68 55.78
N GLN A 33 -4.16 -18.77 55.38
CA GLN A 33 -5.61 -19.13 55.49
C GLN A 33 -6.75 -18.11 55.23
N GLU A 34 -7.71 -18.47 54.35
CA GLU A 34 -9.17 -18.73 54.62
C GLU A 34 -10.01 -17.44 54.83
N ASP A 35 -11.26 -17.20 54.40
CA ASP A 35 -12.37 -17.97 53.87
C ASP A 35 -13.45 -16.99 53.31
N ASP A 36 -14.37 -17.54 52.51
CA ASP A 36 -15.84 -17.31 52.49
C ASP A 36 -16.55 -16.00 52.02
N GLU A 37 -17.32 -16.23 50.94
CA GLU A 37 -18.79 -16.13 50.83
C GLU A 37 -19.59 -14.82 50.56
N LEU A 38 -20.58 -15.04 49.67
CA LEU A 38 -21.93 -14.45 49.57
C LEU A 38 -22.11 -13.02 49.03
N ASN A 39 -22.70 -12.92 47.82
CA ASN A 39 -24.15 -12.70 47.76
C ASN A 39 -24.75 -12.83 46.35
N ALA A 40 -25.88 -13.54 46.31
CA ALA A 40 -26.82 -13.64 45.21
C ALA A 40 -27.72 -12.39 45.13
N ALA A 41 -28.25 -12.09 43.93
CA ALA A 41 -29.69 -12.17 43.64
C ALA A 41 -30.15 -11.21 42.52
N SER A 42 -31.15 -11.72 41.78
CA SER A 42 -32.28 -10.99 41.19
C SER A 42 -32.17 -10.43 39.77
N ARG A 43 -32.73 -11.23 38.84
CA ARG A 43 -33.50 -10.76 37.67
C ARG A 43 -34.70 -9.91 38.13
N PRO A 44 -35.27 -9.06 37.25
CA PRO A 44 -36.53 -9.51 36.63
C PRO A 44 -36.69 -9.15 35.14
N GLU A 45 -37.51 -9.96 34.49
CA GLU A 45 -38.09 -9.76 33.17
C GLU A 45 -39.02 -8.53 33.13
N HIS A 46 -38.99 -7.75 32.05
CA HIS A 46 -40.18 -7.02 31.62
C HIS A 46 -40.36 -7.01 30.11
N ARG A 47 -41.38 -7.78 29.73
CA ARG A 47 -42.11 -7.84 28.46
C ARG A 47 -42.74 -6.47 28.13
N ARG A 48 -42.41 -5.85 26.99
CA ARG A 48 -43.28 -4.86 26.33
C ARG A 48 -43.32 -5.05 24.81
N ARG A 49 -44.52 -5.36 24.33
CA ARG A 49 -45.00 -5.22 22.95
C ARG A 49 -45.12 -3.75 22.58
N ARG A 50 -44.85 -3.43 21.31
CA ARG A 50 -45.53 -2.48 20.40
C ARG A 50 -44.64 -2.34 19.14
N THR A 51 -45.06 -2.06 17.91
CA THR A 51 -46.30 -2.10 17.11
C THR A 51 -45.85 -1.74 15.69
N HIS A 52 -46.46 -2.29 14.65
CA HIS A 52 -46.22 -1.88 13.25
C HIS A 52 -46.57 -0.41 12.99
N GLY A 53 -45.80 0.25 12.11
CA GLY A 53 -46.11 1.57 11.57
C GLY A 53 -45.21 1.98 10.39
N ARG A 54 -45.64 1.60 9.19
CA ARG A 54 -45.64 2.30 7.88
C ARG A 54 -44.44 3.12 7.33
N ASP A 55 -44.26 2.88 6.03
CA ASP A 55 -43.94 3.80 4.91
C ASP A 55 -42.51 4.32 4.73
N ALA A 56 -41.80 3.69 3.77
CA ALA A 56 -40.72 4.33 3.02
C ALA A 56 -41.00 4.22 1.51
N ARG A 57 -41.19 5.39 0.90
CA ARG A 57 -41.42 5.61 -0.53
C ARG A 57 -40.24 5.12 -1.37
N GLN A 58 -40.54 4.35 -2.40
CA GLN A 58 -39.60 3.97 -3.44
C GLN A 58 -39.32 5.18 -4.34
N HIS A 59 -38.05 5.63 -4.38
CA HIS A 59 -37.55 6.46 -5.47
C HIS A 59 -36.83 5.56 -6.48
N ASN A 60 -37.37 5.55 -7.70
CA ASN A 60 -36.77 4.90 -8.87
C ASN A 60 -35.39 5.49 -9.17
N ILE A 61 -34.36 4.64 -9.10
CA ILE A 61 -33.03 4.92 -9.66
C ILE A 61 -32.89 4.07 -10.92
N VAL A 62 -32.68 4.76 -12.04
CA VAL A 62 -32.36 4.22 -13.36
C VAL A 62 -31.03 3.46 -13.30
N PRO A 63 -30.94 2.19 -13.75
CA PRO A 63 -29.67 1.46 -13.73
C PRO A 63 -28.76 1.93 -14.86
N ALA A 64 -27.52 2.26 -14.51
CA ALA A 64 -26.43 2.49 -15.43
C ALA A 64 -26.10 1.20 -16.22
N ARG A 65 -25.89 1.35 -17.52
CA ARG A 65 -25.50 0.29 -18.48
C ARG A 65 -24.33 -0.54 -17.93
N THR A 66 -24.58 -1.82 -17.70
CA THR A 66 -23.56 -2.86 -17.50
C THR A 66 -22.92 -3.21 -18.85
N GLY A 67 -21.60 -3.04 -18.94
CA GLY A 67 -20.81 -3.51 -20.08
C GLY A 67 -20.78 -5.04 -20.16
N PRO A 68 -20.78 -5.65 -21.36
CA PRO A 68 -20.77 -7.10 -21.51
C PRO A 68 -19.33 -7.63 -21.40
N GLY A 69 -19.08 -8.63 -20.54
CA GLY A 69 -17.81 -9.37 -20.60
C GLY A 69 -17.40 -10.18 -19.37
N LEU A 70 -17.77 -9.76 -18.15
CA LEU A 70 -17.37 -10.45 -16.91
C LEU A 70 -18.50 -11.17 -16.16
N ALA A 71 -19.77 -10.91 -16.53
CA ALA A 71 -20.91 -11.50 -15.85
C ALA A 71 -21.11 -13.00 -16.15
N ALA A 72 -20.57 -13.52 -17.26
CA ALA A 72 -20.75 -14.91 -17.68
C ALA A 72 -19.70 -15.86 -17.10
N SER A 73 -18.42 -15.48 -17.09
CA SER A 73 -17.33 -16.27 -16.47
C SER A 73 -17.38 -16.21 -14.95
N GLY A 74 -17.77 -15.07 -14.37
CA GLY A 74 -18.00 -14.92 -12.94
C GLY A 74 -19.17 -15.74 -12.40
N ARG A 75 -20.24 -15.97 -13.17
CA ARG A 75 -21.40 -16.79 -12.74
C ARG A 75 -21.14 -18.29 -12.80
N ALA A 76 -20.36 -18.77 -13.77
CA ALA A 76 -19.97 -20.18 -13.82
C ALA A 76 -18.98 -20.53 -12.70
N ALA A 77 -18.01 -19.64 -12.42
CA ALA A 77 -17.12 -19.74 -11.28
C ALA A 77 -17.88 -19.57 -9.95
N HIS A 78 -18.83 -18.63 -9.84
CA HIS A 78 -19.67 -18.45 -8.63
C HIS A 78 -20.65 -19.60 -8.39
N GLY A 79 -21.26 -20.19 -9.42
CA GLY A 79 -22.19 -21.31 -9.25
C GLY A 79 -21.52 -22.60 -8.80
N SER A 80 -20.32 -22.88 -9.31
CA SER A 80 -19.50 -24.02 -8.88
C SER A 80 -18.90 -23.81 -7.49
N THR A 81 -18.40 -22.60 -7.20
CA THR A 81 -17.89 -22.24 -5.86
C THR A 81 -18.99 -22.24 -4.80
N ASN A 82 -20.24 -21.83 -5.10
CA ASN A 82 -21.33 -21.85 -4.10
C ASN A 82 -21.75 -23.28 -3.71
N ARG A 83 -21.67 -24.27 -4.64
CA ARG A 83 -21.89 -25.69 -4.31
C ARG A 83 -20.75 -26.30 -3.49
N ALA A 84 -19.49 -25.97 -3.80
CA ALA A 84 -18.35 -26.39 -2.98
C ALA A 84 -18.36 -25.71 -1.59
N LEU A 85 -18.78 -24.44 -1.53
CA LEU A 85 -18.97 -23.69 -0.28
C LEU A 85 -20.08 -24.29 0.58
N GLN A 86 -21.23 -24.68 0.01
CA GLN A 86 -22.33 -25.29 0.77
C GLN A 86 -21.95 -26.63 1.43
N HIS A 87 -21.03 -27.40 0.83
CA HIS A 87 -20.50 -28.62 1.44
C HIS A 87 -19.47 -28.37 2.55
N VAL A 88 -18.79 -27.22 2.56
CA VAL A 88 -17.80 -26.82 3.59
C VAL A 88 -18.43 -25.94 4.70
N VAL A 89 -19.64 -25.41 4.47
CA VAL A 89 -20.40 -24.55 5.41
C VAL A 89 -21.12 -25.35 6.51
N ARG A 90 -21.23 -26.68 6.40
CA ARG A 90 -21.57 -27.48 7.58
C ARG A 90 -20.39 -27.46 8.55
N GLN A 91 -20.47 -26.61 9.57
CA GLN A 91 -19.68 -26.80 10.78
C GLN A 91 -19.89 -28.26 11.21
N PRO A 92 -18.85 -29.09 11.34
CA PRO A 92 -19.00 -30.32 12.09
C PRO A 92 -19.41 -29.85 13.49
N GLY A 93 -20.52 -30.37 14.02
CA GLY A 93 -20.92 -30.15 15.41
C GLY A 93 -19.97 -30.81 16.42
N GLY A 94 -18.68 -30.94 16.08
CA GLY A 94 -17.64 -31.48 16.93
C GLY A 94 -17.12 -30.38 17.86
N ARG A 95 -17.19 -30.64 19.16
CA ARG A 95 -16.51 -29.84 20.18
C ARG A 95 -15.03 -29.72 19.81
N PHE A 96 -14.56 -28.49 19.63
CA PHE A 96 -13.13 -28.20 19.51
C PHE A 96 -12.49 -28.40 20.89
N ASP A 97 -11.66 -29.43 21.02
CA ASP A 97 -10.85 -29.66 22.21
C ASP A 97 -9.50 -28.97 22.00
N SER A 98 -9.23 -27.93 22.79
CA SER A 98 -8.00 -27.14 22.76
C SER A 98 -6.77 -27.89 23.28
N PHE A 99 -6.92 -29.10 23.81
CA PHE A 99 -5.83 -29.91 24.38
C PHE A 99 -5.40 -31.11 23.52
N ASN A 100 -6.10 -31.38 22.40
CA ASN A 100 -5.70 -32.43 21.46
C ASN A 100 -4.87 -31.83 20.30
N THR A 101 -3.66 -32.36 20.08
CA THR A 101 -2.65 -31.83 19.15
C THR A 101 -3.03 -31.92 17.67
N LEU A 102 -4.07 -32.70 17.35
CA LEU A 102 -4.86 -32.65 16.13
C LEU A 102 -6.31 -32.88 16.56
N PRO A 103 -7.34 -32.33 15.89
CA PRO A 103 -8.71 -32.70 16.21
C PRO A 103 -8.82 -34.21 15.89
N SER A 104 -8.87 -35.03 16.94
CA SER A 104 -8.57 -36.47 16.91
C SER A 104 -9.68 -37.33 16.31
N GLY A 105 -10.48 -36.74 15.41
CA GLY A 105 -11.45 -37.43 14.57
C GLY A 105 -11.05 -37.31 13.09
N ALA A 106 -11.49 -38.28 12.28
CA ALA A 106 -11.28 -38.26 10.83
C ALA A 106 -11.72 -36.94 10.14
N ASP A 107 -12.64 -36.19 10.77
CA ASP A 107 -13.13 -34.88 10.29
C ASP A 107 -12.17 -33.70 10.57
N GLY A 108 -11.25 -33.84 11.53
CA GLY A 108 -10.36 -32.77 11.99
C GLY A 108 -9.18 -32.50 11.07
N ALA A 109 -8.44 -33.56 10.73
CA ALA A 109 -7.36 -33.49 9.76
C ALA A 109 -7.86 -33.08 8.37
N ASP A 110 -9.06 -33.56 7.98
CA ASP A 110 -9.72 -33.18 6.74
C ASP A 110 -10.11 -31.69 6.72
N PHE A 111 -10.54 -31.13 7.85
CA PHE A 111 -10.85 -29.70 7.96
C PHE A 111 -9.60 -28.81 7.77
N VAL A 112 -8.50 -29.11 8.46
CA VAL A 112 -7.29 -28.28 8.36
C VAL A 112 -6.63 -28.45 6.99
N ALA A 113 -6.63 -29.65 6.42
CA ALA A 113 -6.22 -29.86 5.03
C ALA A 113 -7.05 -29.03 4.05
N LYS A 114 -8.38 -28.95 4.22
CA LYS A 114 -9.25 -28.07 3.42
C LYS A 114 -8.93 -26.59 3.60
N LEU A 115 -8.57 -26.15 4.81
CA LEU A 115 -8.12 -24.78 5.04
C LEU A 115 -6.81 -24.50 4.30
N VAL A 116 -5.81 -25.37 4.43
CA VAL A 116 -4.53 -25.22 3.72
C VAL A 116 -4.76 -25.17 2.21
N LEU A 117 -5.59 -26.07 1.66
CA LEU A 117 -5.98 -26.02 0.25
C LEU A 117 -6.68 -24.70 -0.10
N TYR A 118 -7.53 -24.17 0.78
CA TYR A 118 -8.19 -22.87 0.58
C TYR A 118 -7.17 -21.72 0.55
N ALA A 119 -6.22 -21.62 1.49
CA ALA A 119 -5.15 -20.62 1.47
C ALA A 119 -4.46 -20.60 0.11
N HIS A 120 -4.03 -21.77 -0.35
CA HIS A 120 -3.21 -21.86 -1.54
C HIS A 120 -4.01 -21.70 -2.84
N HIS A 121 -5.18 -22.34 -2.96
CA HIS A 121 -5.98 -22.34 -4.20
C HIS A 121 -6.97 -21.19 -4.34
N GLN A 122 -7.38 -20.54 -3.25
CA GLN A 122 -8.40 -19.48 -3.30
C GLN A 122 -7.86 -18.11 -2.86
N VAL A 123 -6.83 -18.08 -2.02
CA VAL A 123 -6.33 -16.83 -1.46
C VAL A 123 -5.03 -16.43 -2.17
N TYR A 124 -3.98 -17.25 -2.11
CA TYR A 124 -2.70 -16.97 -2.77
C TYR A 124 -2.77 -16.98 -4.30
N SER A 125 -3.41 -17.97 -4.92
CA SER A 125 -3.58 -18.03 -6.38
C SER A 125 -4.26 -16.77 -6.94
N ASN A 126 -5.17 -16.16 -6.18
CA ASN A 126 -5.91 -14.96 -6.56
C ASN A 126 -5.17 -13.67 -6.16
N PHE A 127 -4.36 -13.69 -5.10
CA PHE A 127 -3.43 -12.61 -4.75
C PHE A 127 -2.23 -12.53 -5.67
N PHE A 128 -1.93 -13.56 -6.45
CA PHE A 128 -0.74 -13.62 -7.30
C PHE A 128 -1.09 -14.23 -8.65
N VAL A 129 -2.03 -13.62 -9.37
CA VAL A 129 -2.42 -14.06 -10.72
C VAL A 129 -1.17 -14.13 -11.61
N GLY A 130 -0.87 -15.35 -12.06
CA GLY A 130 0.30 -15.76 -12.84
C GLY A 130 0.00 -17.11 -13.49
N GLU A 131 0.53 -17.35 -14.69
CA GLU A 131 0.07 -18.39 -15.63
C GLU A 131 -0.17 -19.76 -14.99
N VAL A 132 -1.44 -20.20 -15.07
CA VAL A 132 -1.98 -21.48 -14.58
C VAL A 132 -1.30 -22.69 -15.23
N LYS A 133 -0.50 -22.50 -16.29
CA LYS A 133 0.06 -23.62 -17.06
C LYS A 133 1.40 -24.14 -16.51
N ASP A 134 2.34 -23.27 -16.12
CA ASP A 134 3.68 -23.72 -15.71
C ASP A 134 4.04 -23.39 -14.25
N THR A 135 3.26 -22.54 -13.57
CA THR A 135 3.43 -22.24 -12.14
C THR A 135 2.30 -22.86 -11.30
N SER A 136 1.99 -24.14 -11.55
CA SER A 136 0.94 -24.80 -10.77
C SER A 136 1.24 -24.62 -9.28
N VAL A 137 0.26 -24.21 -8.49
CA VAL A 137 0.38 -24.07 -7.03
C VAL A 137 0.69 -25.44 -6.38
N LEU A 138 0.42 -26.53 -7.09
CA LEU A 138 0.51 -27.93 -6.67
C LEU A 138 1.86 -28.37 -6.07
N PRO A 139 3.06 -28.03 -6.60
CA PRO A 139 4.32 -28.40 -5.99
C PRO A 139 4.48 -27.70 -4.65
N TYR A 140 4.11 -26.41 -4.57
CA TYR A 140 4.19 -25.64 -3.33
C TYR A 140 3.18 -26.09 -2.27
N THR A 141 1.93 -26.40 -2.65
CA THR A 141 0.96 -27.00 -1.73
C THR A 141 1.47 -28.33 -1.19
N LYS A 142 2.13 -29.14 -2.04
CA LYS A 142 2.78 -30.37 -1.63
C LYS A 142 3.90 -30.09 -0.62
N TYR A 143 4.75 -29.09 -0.85
CA TYR A 143 5.81 -28.67 0.09
C TYR A 143 5.29 -28.16 1.44
N ALA A 144 4.22 -27.35 1.43
CA ALA A 144 3.61 -26.79 2.64
C ALA A 144 2.95 -27.86 3.52
N LEU A 145 2.47 -28.96 2.93
CA LEU A 145 1.91 -30.10 3.65
C LEU A 145 2.99 -30.98 4.32
N HIS A 146 4.27 -30.83 3.97
CA HIS A 146 5.36 -31.64 4.51
C HIS A 146 6.06 -31.00 5.72
N HIS A 147 5.86 -29.71 5.96
CA HIS A 147 6.49 -28.99 7.07
C HIS A 147 5.42 -28.45 8.02
N GLU A 148 5.53 -28.82 9.30
CA GLU A 148 4.51 -28.51 10.30
C GLU A 148 4.25 -27.00 10.43
N HIS A 149 5.29 -26.18 10.41
CA HIS A 149 5.16 -24.72 10.48
C HIS A 149 4.47 -24.10 9.27
N ALA A 150 4.69 -24.62 8.07
CA ALA A 150 4.00 -24.13 6.86
C ALA A 150 2.53 -24.52 6.89
N TYR A 151 2.23 -25.73 7.35
CA TYR A 151 0.87 -26.22 7.52
C TYR A 151 0.05 -25.36 8.49
N TRP A 152 0.56 -25.12 9.71
CA TRP A 152 -0.13 -24.31 10.70
C TRP A 152 -0.23 -22.84 10.29
N GLY A 153 0.82 -22.27 9.68
CA GLY A 153 0.78 -20.92 9.14
C GLY A 153 -0.30 -20.74 8.07
N ALA A 154 -0.40 -21.67 7.13
CA ALA A 154 -1.43 -21.64 6.09
C ALA A 154 -2.84 -21.81 6.66
N ALA A 155 -3.03 -22.68 7.65
CA ALA A 155 -4.30 -22.85 8.35
C ALA A 155 -4.75 -21.58 9.08
N TRP A 156 -3.82 -20.96 9.82
CA TRP A 156 -4.01 -19.65 10.47
C TRP A 156 -4.47 -18.59 9.47
N PHE A 157 -3.68 -18.37 8.43
CA PHE A 157 -3.94 -17.36 7.41
C PHE A 157 -5.27 -17.59 6.69
N SER A 158 -5.63 -18.85 6.44
CA SER A 158 -6.91 -19.20 5.82
C SER A 158 -8.10 -18.83 6.68
N CYS A 159 -8.04 -19.19 7.97
CA CYS A 159 -9.11 -18.89 8.92
C CYS A 159 -9.33 -17.39 9.05
N THR A 160 -8.24 -16.62 9.23
CA THR A 160 -8.31 -15.17 9.41
C THR A 160 -8.80 -14.49 8.13
N SER A 161 -8.26 -14.87 6.97
CA SER A 161 -8.67 -14.33 5.67
C SER A 161 -10.14 -14.62 5.36
N ARG A 162 -10.64 -15.84 5.62
CA ARG A 162 -12.05 -16.19 5.41
C ARG A 162 -12.99 -15.34 6.24
N ARG A 163 -12.67 -15.16 7.52
CA ARG A 163 -13.50 -14.38 8.42
C ARG A 163 -13.55 -12.93 7.99
N TRP A 164 -12.40 -12.40 7.63
CA TRP A 164 -12.28 -11.04 7.15
C TRP A 164 -13.08 -10.82 5.87
N LEU A 165 -13.00 -11.74 4.90
CA LEU A 165 -13.85 -11.73 3.69
C LEU A 165 -15.35 -11.83 4.02
N ALA A 166 -15.71 -12.52 5.10
CA ALA A 166 -17.08 -12.62 5.59
C ALA A 166 -17.56 -11.37 6.38
N GLY A 167 -16.69 -10.39 6.63
CA GLY A 167 -17.02 -9.18 7.40
C GLY A 167 -17.40 -9.46 8.85
N GLN A 168 -16.94 -10.58 9.42
CA GLN A 168 -17.30 -11.05 10.76
C GLN A 168 -16.43 -10.41 11.86
N SER A 169 -16.82 -10.65 13.13
CA SER A 169 -16.16 -10.12 14.34
C SER A 169 -14.64 -10.41 14.38
N MET A 170 -13.89 -9.44 14.92
CA MET A 170 -12.42 -9.42 14.92
C MET A 170 -11.78 -10.03 16.17
N GLN A 171 -12.57 -10.60 17.08
CA GLN A 171 -12.03 -11.37 18.20
C GLN A 171 -11.55 -12.74 17.70
N HIS A 172 -10.36 -13.18 18.12
CA HIS A 172 -9.89 -14.52 17.76
C HIS A 172 -10.82 -15.57 18.33
N THR A 173 -11.12 -16.54 17.48
CA THR A 173 -11.70 -17.78 17.98
C THR A 173 -10.61 -18.56 18.70
N PRO A 174 -10.96 -19.40 19.68
CA PRO A 174 -9.99 -20.30 20.33
C PRO A 174 -9.20 -21.15 19.32
N GLN A 175 -9.87 -21.57 18.24
CA GLN A 175 -9.27 -22.32 17.14
C GLN A 175 -8.19 -21.53 16.39
N GLU A 176 -8.41 -20.24 16.18
CA GLU A 176 -7.44 -19.37 15.55
C GLU A 176 -6.19 -19.18 16.42
N LEU A 177 -6.39 -18.89 17.71
CA LEU A 177 -5.28 -18.78 18.65
C LEU A 177 -4.48 -20.09 18.71
N PHE A 178 -5.17 -21.24 18.64
CA PHE A 178 -4.51 -22.53 18.55
C PHE A 178 -3.62 -22.64 17.30
N PHE A 179 -4.11 -22.32 16.10
CA PHE A 179 -3.30 -22.36 14.88
C PHE A 179 -2.14 -21.38 14.91
N TYR A 180 -2.34 -20.17 15.45
CA TYR A 180 -1.29 -19.18 15.61
C TYR A 180 -0.18 -19.68 16.55
N THR A 181 -0.55 -20.18 17.73
CA THR A 181 0.40 -20.72 18.72
C THR A 181 1.17 -21.90 18.14
N LYS A 182 0.50 -22.85 17.48
CA LYS A 182 1.16 -23.99 16.84
C LYS A 182 2.11 -23.58 15.72
N SER A 183 1.72 -22.58 14.93
CA SER A 183 2.58 -21.99 13.90
C SER A 183 3.84 -21.37 14.51
N LEU A 184 3.73 -20.63 15.62
CA LEU A 184 4.89 -20.05 16.30
C LEU A 184 5.81 -21.09 16.94
N GLU A 185 5.25 -22.10 17.61
CA GLU A 185 6.02 -23.19 18.23
C GLU A 185 6.87 -23.94 17.20
N SER A 186 6.22 -24.38 16.11
CA SER A 186 6.89 -25.10 15.02
C SER A 186 7.85 -24.22 14.23
N LEU A 187 7.52 -22.94 13.99
CA LEU A 187 8.42 -21.98 13.36
C LEU A 187 9.70 -21.77 14.19
N ARG A 188 9.58 -21.65 15.52
CA ARG A 188 10.74 -21.50 16.41
C ARG A 188 11.68 -22.71 16.32
N GLN A 189 11.13 -23.91 16.24
CA GLN A 189 11.92 -25.12 16.04
C GLN A 189 12.63 -25.10 14.68
N ALA A 190 11.91 -24.76 13.60
CA ALA A 190 12.47 -24.67 12.25
C ALA A 190 13.59 -23.61 12.15
N LEU A 191 13.45 -22.47 12.83
CA LEU A 191 14.48 -21.42 12.87
C LEU A 191 15.73 -21.81 13.67
N SER A 192 15.65 -22.83 14.53
CA SER A 192 16.79 -23.32 15.30
C SER A 192 17.70 -24.23 14.47
N ASP A 193 17.20 -24.76 13.35
CA ASP A 193 17.97 -25.54 12.38
C ASP A 193 18.39 -24.62 11.21
N PRO A 194 19.70 -24.38 10.98
CA PRO A 194 20.17 -23.53 9.90
C PRO A 194 19.67 -23.93 8.50
N THR A 195 19.46 -25.22 8.26
CA THR A 195 19.00 -25.72 6.95
C THR A 195 17.51 -25.43 6.72
N LEU A 196 16.70 -25.58 7.77
CA LEU A 196 15.27 -25.27 7.73
C LEU A 196 14.98 -23.78 7.88
N ALA A 197 15.84 -23.03 8.57
CA ALA A 197 15.64 -21.61 8.83
C ALA A 197 15.49 -20.78 7.54
N THR A 198 16.27 -21.10 6.51
CA THR A 198 16.20 -20.45 5.20
C THR A 198 15.33 -21.21 4.19
N HIS A 199 14.74 -22.33 4.59
CA HIS A 199 13.89 -23.11 3.70
C HIS A 199 12.61 -22.35 3.34
N GLU A 200 12.09 -22.56 2.14
CA GLU A 200 10.93 -21.84 1.61
C GLU A 200 9.64 -22.03 2.41
N SER A 201 9.49 -23.17 3.09
CA SER A 201 8.39 -23.42 4.03
C SER A 201 8.46 -22.47 5.23
N THR A 202 9.66 -22.11 5.70
CA THR A 202 9.86 -21.16 6.80
C THR A 202 9.52 -19.74 6.37
N ILE A 203 10.01 -19.33 5.19
CA ILE A 203 9.68 -18.04 4.57
C ILE A 203 8.16 -17.90 4.39
N SER A 204 7.51 -18.94 3.89
CA SER A 204 6.06 -19.05 3.75
C SER A 204 5.32 -18.86 5.07
N THR A 205 5.72 -19.57 6.13
CA THR A 205 5.10 -19.42 7.45
C THR A 205 5.20 -17.99 7.96
N ILE A 206 6.36 -17.35 7.81
CA ILE A 206 6.54 -15.97 8.24
C ILE A 206 5.63 -15.03 7.42
N LEU A 207 5.48 -15.24 6.11
CA LEU A 207 4.52 -14.51 5.27
C LEU A 207 3.06 -14.71 5.72
N HIS A 208 2.69 -15.92 6.13
CA HIS A 208 1.35 -16.17 6.67
C HIS A 208 1.10 -15.46 8.00
N LEU A 209 2.12 -15.44 8.87
CA LEU A 209 2.07 -14.78 10.17
C LEU A 209 2.15 -13.25 10.04
N SER A 210 2.78 -12.72 8.99
CA SER A 210 2.93 -11.29 8.76
C SER A 210 1.61 -10.58 8.48
N PHE A 211 0.51 -11.30 8.29
CA PHE A 211 -0.85 -10.77 8.30
C PHE A 211 -1.48 -10.89 9.69
N PRO A 212 -1.29 -9.89 10.57
CA PRO A 212 -1.91 -9.86 11.86
C PRO A 212 -3.43 -9.89 11.69
N PRO A 213 -4.09 -10.50 12.67
CA PRO A 213 -5.51 -10.79 12.60
C PRO A 213 -6.37 -9.61 13.06
N TYR A 214 -5.76 -8.46 13.37
CA TYR A 214 -6.45 -7.23 13.75
C TYR A 214 -6.51 -6.29 12.55
N LEU A 215 -7.72 -6.01 12.10
CA LEU A 215 -7.94 -4.91 11.17
C LEU A 215 -7.79 -3.60 11.92
N PRO A 216 -7.20 -2.57 11.29
CA PRO A 216 -7.32 -1.21 11.79
C PRO A 216 -8.81 -0.88 11.93
N HIS A 217 -9.19 -0.11 12.95
CA HIS A 217 -10.56 0.40 13.02
C HIS A 217 -10.85 1.20 11.76
N VAL A 218 -11.81 0.73 10.98
CA VAL A 218 -12.19 1.35 9.72
C VAL A 218 -13.41 2.22 9.97
N ASP A 219 -13.19 3.51 10.20
CA ASP A 219 -14.30 4.45 10.22
C ASP A 219 -14.89 4.54 8.80
N ARG A 220 -16.05 3.90 8.62
CA ARG A 220 -16.80 3.89 7.36
C ARG A 220 -17.57 5.18 7.13
N SER A 221 -17.75 6.01 8.17
CA SER A 221 -18.40 7.31 8.05
C SER A 221 -17.48 8.35 7.40
N MET A 222 -16.17 8.19 7.59
CA MET A 222 -15.17 9.07 7.01
C MET A 222 -15.21 9.01 5.47
N PRO A 223 -15.47 10.14 4.77
CA PRO A 223 -15.39 10.23 3.32
C PRO A 223 -14.02 9.82 2.80
N ARG A 224 -13.98 9.23 1.60
CA ARG A 224 -12.73 8.78 0.97
C ARG A 224 -12.70 9.16 -0.50
N PRO A 225 -11.51 9.49 -1.03
CA PRO A 225 -11.38 9.74 -2.45
C PRO A 225 -11.64 8.45 -3.24
N ARG A 226 -12.07 8.59 -4.49
CA ARG A 226 -12.24 7.46 -5.39
C ARG A 226 -10.90 6.83 -5.74
N GLN A 227 -10.92 5.52 -5.91
CA GLN A 227 -9.77 4.75 -6.40
C GLN A 227 -10.13 4.08 -7.72
N SER A 228 -9.11 3.83 -8.53
CA SER A 228 -9.26 3.13 -9.80
C SER A 228 -9.73 1.68 -9.64
N ASN A 229 -10.06 1.06 -10.76
CA ASN A 229 -10.43 -0.35 -10.80
C ASN A 229 -9.23 -1.29 -10.60
N PHE A 230 -7.99 -0.80 -10.61
CA PHE A 230 -6.84 -1.63 -10.23
C PHE A 230 -6.90 -2.11 -8.78
N LYS A 231 -7.75 -1.51 -7.92
CA LYS A 231 -7.93 -2.03 -6.56
C LYS A 231 -8.43 -3.46 -6.53
N THR A 232 -9.15 -3.93 -7.55
CA THR A 232 -9.61 -5.32 -7.65
C THR A 232 -8.57 -6.23 -8.29
N TRP A 233 -7.57 -5.67 -8.97
CA TRP A 233 -6.46 -6.40 -9.54
C TRP A 233 -5.52 -6.84 -8.42
N ASN A 234 -4.99 -8.06 -8.52
CA ASN A 234 -4.25 -8.70 -7.43
C ASN A 234 -5.01 -8.78 -6.10
N LEU A 235 -6.32 -8.56 -6.13
CA LEU A 235 -7.13 -8.28 -4.95
C LEU A 235 -6.47 -7.22 -4.04
N LEU A 236 -5.90 -6.14 -4.58
CA LEU A 236 -5.18 -5.13 -3.80
C LEU A 236 -6.00 -4.56 -2.64
N HIS A 237 -7.27 -4.20 -2.89
CA HIS A 237 -8.22 -3.77 -1.85
C HIS A 237 -8.34 -4.76 -0.69
N LEU A 238 -8.08 -6.04 -0.97
CA LEU A 238 -8.11 -7.09 0.01
C LEU A 238 -6.75 -7.28 0.69
N ALA A 239 -5.73 -7.57 -0.11
CA ALA A 239 -4.39 -7.86 0.36
C ALA A 239 -3.81 -6.72 1.20
N THR A 240 -4.05 -5.48 0.76
CA THR A 240 -3.55 -4.31 1.45
C THR A 240 -4.44 -3.88 2.61
N GLY A 241 -5.69 -4.35 2.68
CA GLY A 241 -6.59 -4.09 3.82
C GLY A 241 -6.23 -4.90 5.07
N LEU A 242 -5.43 -5.95 4.92
CA LEU A 242 -4.84 -6.66 6.03
C LEU A 242 -3.72 -5.80 6.63
N ASN A 243 -3.74 -5.68 7.96
CA ASN A 243 -2.63 -5.09 8.67
C ASN A 243 -1.38 -5.96 8.47
N VAL A 244 -0.19 -5.40 8.69
CA VAL A 244 1.09 -6.11 8.57
C VAL A 244 1.80 -6.07 9.92
N ALA A 245 2.20 -7.23 10.42
CA ALA A 245 2.92 -7.34 11.69
C ALA A 245 4.39 -7.01 11.43
N GLU A 246 4.85 -5.93 12.02
CA GLU A 246 6.19 -5.39 11.78
C GLU A 246 7.26 -6.39 12.23
N GLU A 247 7.04 -7.06 13.35
CA GLU A 247 7.96 -8.06 13.91
C GLU A 247 8.18 -9.22 12.95
N HIS A 248 7.11 -9.73 12.32
CA HIS A 248 7.18 -10.82 11.35
C HIS A 248 7.82 -10.36 10.04
N MET A 249 7.61 -9.12 9.61
CA MET A 249 8.28 -8.56 8.43
C MET A 249 9.77 -8.35 8.65
N LEU A 250 10.19 -7.92 9.85
CA LEU A 250 11.60 -7.82 10.21
C LEU A 250 12.24 -9.21 10.30
N GLY A 251 11.53 -10.19 10.87
CA GLY A 251 11.95 -11.59 10.87
C GLY A 251 12.12 -12.15 9.45
N LEU A 252 11.17 -11.86 8.56
CA LEU A 252 11.26 -12.23 7.14
C LEU A 252 12.50 -11.61 6.49
N ALA A 253 12.75 -10.33 6.76
CA ALA A 253 13.92 -9.63 6.22
C ALA A 253 15.24 -10.27 6.69
N ALA A 254 15.32 -10.67 7.95
CA ALA A 254 16.47 -11.38 8.50
C ALA A 254 16.68 -12.75 7.81
N VAL A 255 15.63 -13.55 7.66
CA VAL A 255 15.72 -14.86 7.00
C VAL A 255 16.15 -14.73 5.53
N VAL A 256 15.56 -13.79 4.80
CA VAL A 256 15.93 -13.52 3.39
C VAL A 256 17.38 -13.03 3.27
N LYS A 257 17.85 -12.23 4.23
CA LYS A 257 19.25 -11.81 4.29
C LYS A 257 20.20 -13.00 4.50
N VAL A 258 19.87 -13.92 5.40
CA VAL A 258 20.65 -15.15 5.63
C VAL A 258 20.65 -16.03 4.36
N LEU A 259 19.55 -16.09 3.62
CA LEU A 259 19.47 -16.76 2.32
C LEU A 259 20.34 -16.08 1.23
N GLY A 260 20.85 -14.87 1.46
CA GLY A 260 21.65 -14.10 0.50
C GLY A 260 20.83 -13.22 -0.45
N GLY A 261 19.54 -13.02 -0.17
CA GLY A 261 18.65 -12.14 -0.92
C GLY A 261 17.44 -12.85 -1.55
N VAL A 262 16.49 -12.04 -2.02
CA VAL A 262 15.21 -12.52 -2.58
C VAL A 262 15.39 -13.35 -3.84
N GLN A 263 16.43 -13.08 -4.64
CA GLN A 263 16.76 -13.82 -5.85
C GLN A 263 17.11 -15.29 -5.61
N ASN A 264 17.50 -15.65 -4.38
CA ASN A 264 17.85 -17.02 -4.00
C ASN A 264 16.62 -17.84 -3.55
N ILE A 265 15.43 -17.24 -3.48
CA ILE A 265 14.17 -17.95 -3.31
C ILE A 265 13.86 -18.64 -4.64
N GLN A 266 13.79 -19.98 -4.64
CA GLN A 266 13.60 -20.81 -5.83
C GLN A 266 12.20 -20.64 -6.43
N SER A 267 11.18 -20.69 -5.58
CA SER A 267 9.78 -20.53 -5.95
C SER A 267 9.47 -19.08 -6.33
N ALA A 268 9.14 -18.90 -7.61
CA ALA A 268 8.74 -17.60 -8.15
C ALA A 268 7.52 -17.00 -7.40
N GLN A 269 6.60 -17.84 -6.92
CA GLN A 269 5.41 -17.40 -6.18
C GLN A 269 5.76 -16.86 -4.80
N ILE A 270 6.63 -17.55 -4.06
CA ILE A 270 7.09 -17.08 -2.75
C ILE A 270 7.90 -15.80 -2.93
N ARG A 271 8.82 -15.79 -3.90
CA ARG A 271 9.63 -14.63 -4.24
C ARG A 271 8.76 -13.39 -4.51
N ARG A 272 7.72 -13.53 -5.34
CA ARG A 272 6.75 -12.46 -5.59
C ARG A 272 5.97 -12.07 -4.33
N SER A 273 5.57 -13.03 -3.50
CA SER A 273 4.85 -12.76 -2.26
C SER A 273 5.70 -11.95 -1.29
N VAL A 274 7.01 -12.27 -1.18
CA VAL A 274 7.98 -11.49 -0.40
C VAL A 274 8.11 -10.07 -0.92
N CYS A 275 8.28 -9.88 -2.24
CA CYS A 275 8.34 -8.54 -2.84
C CYS A 275 7.06 -7.75 -2.60
N PHE A 276 5.90 -8.37 -2.82
CA PHE A 276 4.59 -7.76 -2.61
C PHE A 276 4.41 -7.28 -1.16
N GLN A 277 4.73 -8.13 -0.19
CA GLN A 277 4.67 -7.76 1.22
C GLN A 277 5.67 -6.66 1.57
N GLY A 278 6.88 -6.73 1.03
CA GLY A 278 7.88 -5.67 1.18
C GLY A 278 7.37 -4.33 0.67
N ILE A 279 6.74 -4.30 -0.50
CA ILE A 279 6.13 -3.10 -1.08
C ILE A 279 4.98 -2.58 -0.21
N HIS A 280 4.07 -3.47 0.22
CA HIS A 280 2.93 -3.10 1.06
C HIS A 280 3.37 -2.52 2.41
N PHE A 281 4.27 -3.23 3.09
CA PHE A 281 4.90 -2.77 4.34
C PHE A 281 5.56 -1.40 4.13
N SER A 282 6.38 -1.25 3.11
CA SER A 282 7.12 0.00 2.87
C SER A 282 6.20 1.15 2.49
N GLY A 283 5.13 0.89 1.75
CA GLY A 283 4.07 1.86 1.47
C GLY A 283 3.32 2.31 2.73
N ARG A 284 3.07 1.39 3.67
CA ARG A 284 2.46 1.71 4.98
C ARG A 284 3.36 2.60 5.85
N HIS A 285 4.67 2.41 5.76
CA HIS A 285 5.63 3.20 6.53
C HIS A 285 6.15 4.44 5.78
N LEU A 286 5.82 4.58 4.49
CA LEU A 286 6.33 5.59 3.55
C LEU A 286 7.87 5.57 3.49
N LYS A 287 8.44 4.38 3.33
CA LYS A 287 9.89 4.12 3.27
C LYS A 287 10.26 3.37 1.99
N ALA A 288 11.56 3.25 1.74
CA ALA A 288 12.10 2.40 0.67
C ALA A 288 11.69 0.92 0.88
N PRO A 289 11.48 0.16 -0.20
CA PRO A 289 11.17 -1.26 -0.13
C PRO A 289 12.18 -2.05 0.70
N LEU A 290 11.69 -2.94 1.58
CA LEU A 290 12.54 -3.85 2.38
C LEU A 290 13.44 -4.76 1.54
N PHE A 291 13.02 -5.04 0.31
CA PHE A 291 13.68 -5.99 -0.57
C PHE A 291 13.92 -5.38 -1.94
N PRO A 292 15.02 -5.74 -2.62
CA PRO A 292 15.15 -5.54 -4.06
C PRO A 292 13.95 -6.16 -4.79
N PHE A 293 13.55 -5.55 -5.91
CA PHE A 293 12.47 -6.10 -6.70
C PHE A 293 12.93 -7.36 -7.44
N ALA A 294 12.19 -8.45 -7.28
CA ALA A 294 12.42 -9.68 -8.02
C ALA A 294 11.25 -9.93 -8.96
N SER A 295 11.45 -9.56 -10.22
CA SER A 295 10.44 -9.67 -11.27
C SER A 295 10.11 -11.11 -11.62
N LEU A 296 8.87 -11.37 -12.01
CA LEU A 296 8.48 -12.62 -12.68
C LEU A 296 8.88 -12.61 -14.16
N HIS A 297 8.81 -11.45 -14.80
CA HIS A 297 9.16 -11.26 -16.20
C HIS A 297 10.45 -10.46 -16.33
N PRO A 298 11.26 -10.68 -17.37
CA PRO A 298 12.40 -9.80 -17.64
C PRO A 298 11.97 -8.31 -17.68
N VAL A 299 12.77 -7.43 -17.08
CA VAL A 299 12.42 -5.99 -16.93
C VAL A 299 12.23 -5.32 -18.29
N ASP A 300 13.03 -5.70 -19.28
CA ASP A 300 12.87 -5.31 -20.67
C ASP A 300 11.47 -5.65 -21.19
N GLN A 301 10.92 -6.82 -20.87
CA GLN A 301 9.55 -7.19 -21.26
C GLN A 301 8.49 -6.33 -20.56
N LEU A 302 8.68 -5.98 -19.29
CA LEU A 302 7.78 -5.06 -18.57
C LEU A 302 7.76 -3.68 -19.24
N VAL A 303 8.94 -3.15 -19.56
CA VAL A 303 9.10 -1.83 -20.19
C VAL A 303 8.61 -1.85 -21.65
N HIS A 304 8.91 -2.90 -22.41
CA HIS A 304 8.49 -3.04 -23.81
C HIS A 304 6.98 -3.23 -23.96
N ALA A 305 6.35 -4.04 -23.11
CA ALA A 305 4.89 -4.21 -23.11
C ALA A 305 4.16 -2.87 -22.90
N SER A 306 4.72 -2.00 -22.07
CA SER A 306 4.23 -0.65 -21.81
C SER A 306 4.32 0.24 -23.04
N ARG A 307 5.50 0.29 -23.68
CA ARG A 307 5.77 1.13 -24.86
C ARG A 307 4.91 0.72 -26.06
N LEU A 308 4.73 -0.58 -26.29
CA LEU A 308 3.85 -1.08 -27.36
C LEU A 308 2.38 -0.68 -27.16
N ARG A 309 1.93 -0.57 -25.91
CA ARG A 309 0.55 -0.16 -25.59
C ARG A 309 0.31 1.33 -25.79
N ARG A 310 1.27 2.20 -25.41
CA ARG A 310 1.21 3.62 -25.82
C ARG A 310 1.11 3.77 -27.33
N SER A 311 1.90 2.98 -28.08
CA SER A 311 1.83 2.99 -29.54
C SER A 311 0.46 2.55 -30.06
N ARG A 312 -0.23 1.61 -29.39
CA ARG A 312 -1.57 1.16 -29.77
C ARG A 312 -2.65 2.23 -29.51
N HIS A 313 -2.60 2.90 -28.36
CA HIS A 313 -3.47 4.02 -28.03
C HIS A 313 -3.29 5.21 -28.98
N ALA A 314 -2.12 5.37 -29.58
CA ALA A 314 -1.86 6.41 -30.57
C ALA A 314 -2.69 6.27 -31.86
N PHE A 315 -3.34 5.11 -32.10
CA PHE A 315 -4.18 4.86 -33.27
C PHE A 315 -5.67 5.16 -33.06
N ASP A 316 -6.15 5.38 -31.83
CA ASP A 316 -7.49 5.92 -31.58
C ASP A 316 -7.40 7.45 -31.46
N PRO A 317 -7.98 8.24 -32.38
CA PRO A 317 -7.77 9.68 -32.42
C PRO A 317 -8.20 10.43 -31.14
N VAL A 318 -9.18 9.94 -30.38
CA VAL A 318 -9.63 10.60 -29.14
C VAL A 318 -8.75 10.17 -27.95
N SER A 319 -8.36 8.90 -27.89
CA SER A 319 -7.46 8.37 -26.85
C SER A 319 -6.00 8.79 -27.08
N ALA A 320 -5.61 9.03 -28.32
CA ALA A 320 -4.26 9.40 -28.74
C ALA A 320 -3.85 10.76 -28.18
N GLU A 321 -4.74 11.76 -28.17
CA GLU A 321 -4.37 13.10 -27.71
C GLU A 321 -4.10 13.12 -26.19
N THR A 322 -4.97 12.49 -25.40
CA THR A 322 -4.79 12.38 -23.95
C THR A 322 -3.60 11.49 -23.60
N SER A 323 -3.41 10.38 -24.31
CA SER A 323 -2.28 9.48 -24.10
C SER A 323 -0.94 10.10 -24.51
N ARG A 324 -0.91 10.96 -25.54
CA ARG A 324 0.30 11.67 -25.98
C ARG A 324 0.74 12.75 -25.01
N ARG A 325 -0.19 13.41 -24.33
CA ARG A 325 0.10 14.49 -23.37
C ARG A 325 0.46 13.99 -21.97
N ARG A 326 0.11 12.75 -21.62
CA ARG A 326 0.36 12.22 -20.28
C ARG A 326 1.85 12.11 -20.00
N GLY A 327 2.27 12.67 -18.88
CA GLY A 327 3.65 12.66 -18.40
C GLY A 327 4.55 13.69 -19.07
N THR A 328 4.15 14.34 -20.17
CA THR A 328 5.01 15.31 -20.86
C THR A 328 5.22 16.59 -20.04
N GLY A 329 4.35 16.85 -19.06
CA GLY A 329 4.52 17.94 -18.11
C GLY A 329 5.77 17.81 -17.25
N PHE A 330 6.32 16.59 -17.10
CA PHE A 330 7.59 16.37 -16.39
C PHE A 330 8.82 16.67 -17.25
N ASP A 331 8.70 16.66 -18.58
CA ASP A 331 9.85 16.79 -19.49
C ASP A 331 10.52 18.18 -19.37
N ASP A 332 9.72 19.21 -19.09
CA ASP A 332 10.19 20.59 -18.93
C ASP A 332 10.69 20.90 -17.51
N ILE A 333 10.83 19.88 -16.64
CA ILE A 333 11.21 20.06 -15.23
C ILE A 333 12.56 19.42 -14.98
N SER A 334 13.57 20.25 -14.72
CA SER A 334 14.87 19.76 -14.27
C SER A 334 14.80 19.36 -12.80
N PHE A 335 15.04 18.08 -12.53
CA PHE A 335 15.30 17.55 -11.20
C PHE A 335 16.81 17.43 -10.98
N PRO A 336 17.30 17.37 -9.73
CA PRO A 336 18.72 17.17 -9.48
C PRO A 336 19.24 15.87 -10.14
N GLU A 337 20.33 15.96 -10.91
CA GLU A 337 21.00 14.80 -11.53
C GLU A 337 21.78 13.93 -10.53
N VAL A 338 21.77 14.28 -9.24
CA VAL A 338 22.62 13.74 -8.17
C VAL A 338 22.19 12.34 -7.70
N LEU A 339 21.42 11.60 -8.51
CA LEU A 339 21.08 10.23 -8.20
C LEU A 339 22.19 9.31 -8.70
N PRO A 340 22.79 8.46 -7.84
CA PRO A 340 23.79 7.50 -8.27
C PRO A 340 23.24 6.68 -9.44
N LEU A 341 23.91 6.78 -10.60
CA LEU A 341 23.53 6.13 -11.86
C LEU A 341 23.29 4.62 -11.70
N ASP A 342 23.96 4.00 -10.73
CA ASP A 342 24.16 2.55 -10.69
C ASP A 342 23.20 1.80 -9.74
N THR A 343 22.37 2.50 -8.93
CA THR A 343 21.56 1.80 -7.90
C THR A 343 20.11 2.24 -7.75
N THR A 344 19.73 3.43 -8.21
CA THR A 344 18.35 3.95 -8.08
C THR A 344 17.74 4.28 -9.44
N PRO A 345 16.46 3.92 -9.69
CA PRO A 345 15.79 4.33 -10.93
C PRO A 345 15.71 5.86 -10.98
N GLN A 346 16.10 6.44 -12.11
CA GLN A 346 16.01 7.88 -12.30
C GLN A 346 14.54 8.33 -12.19
N PRO A 347 14.23 9.51 -11.61
CA PRO A 347 12.86 9.91 -11.30
C PRO A 347 12.03 10.02 -12.56
N ALA A 348 12.61 10.57 -13.64
CA ALA A 348 11.98 10.65 -14.96
C ALA A 348 11.50 9.27 -15.47
N VAL A 349 12.29 8.22 -15.23
CA VAL A 349 11.93 6.84 -15.60
C VAL A 349 10.76 6.35 -14.77
N VAL A 350 10.75 6.62 -13.46
CA VAL A 350 9.65 6.27 -12.57
C VAL A 350 8.35 7.01 -12.94
N TRP A 351 8.43 8.30 -13.27
CA TRP A 351 7.28 9.08 -13.75
C TRP A 351 6.70 8.48 -15.04
N ALA A 352 7.57 8.05 -15.95
CA ALA A 352 7.17 7.37 -17.17
C ALA A 352 6.47 6.03 -16.88
N TYR A 353 6.94 5.24 -15.91
CA TYR A 353 6.26 4.01 -15.49
C TYR A 353 4.86 4.27 -14.91
N LEU A 354 4.68 5.35 -14.15
CA LEU A 354 3.35 5.76 -13.67
C LEU A 354 2.44 6.15 -14.83
N ALA A 355 2.95 6.91 -15.81
CA ALA A 355 2.20 7.28 -17.01
C ALA A 355 1.78 6.04 -17.80
N ASP A 356 2.68 5.07 -17.99
CA ASP A 356 2.40 3.78 -18.62
C ASP A 356 1.29 3.01 -17.93
N MET A 357 1.37 2.88 -16.61
CA MET A 357 0.35 2.17 -15.83
C MET A 357 -1.02 2.85 -15.92
N THR A 358 -1.07 4.18 -15.98
CA THR A 358 -2.33 4.89 -16.20
C THR A 358 -2.90 4.64 -17.59
N THR A 359 -2.06 4.58 -18.61
CA THR A 359 -2.49 4.23 -19.97
C THR A 359 -3.04 2.79 -20.02
N ILE A 360 -2.37 1.84 -19.38
CA ILE A 360 -2.86 0.45 -19.27
C ILE A 360 -4.23 0.40 -18.57
N LEU A 361 -4.45 1.21 -17.54
CA LEU A 361 -5.72 1.30 -16.83
C LEU A 361 -6.85 1.82 -17.75
N GLU A 362 -6.57 2.82 -18.58
CA GLU A 362 -7.56 3.37 -19.51
C GLU A 362 -7.92 2.40 -20.61
N ASP A 363 -6.93 1.73 -21.19
CA ASP A 363 -7.11 0.63 -22.14
C ASP A 363 -8.07 -0.43 -21.58
N TYR A 364 -7.84 -0.83 -20.32
CA TYR A 364 -8.69 -1.78 -19.63
C TYR A 364 -10.10 -1.22 -19.37
N ALA A 365 -10.21 0.01 -18.89
CA ALA A 365 -11.50 0.66 -18.62
C ALA A 365 -12.35 0.83 -19.90
N SER A 366 -11.70 0.90 -21.06
CA SER A 366 -12.33 1.04 -22.38
C SER A 366 -12.75 -0.31 -22.98
N GLY A 367 -12.56 -1.42 -22.25
CA GLY A 367 -12.93 -2.77 -22.68
C GLY A 367 -11.88 -3.46 -23.55
N GLY A 368 -10.63 -2.98 -23.52
CA GLY A 368 -9.51 -3.62 -24.22
C GLY A 368 -9.32 -5.08 -23.79
N SER A 369 -8.97 -5.95 -24.74
CA SER A 369 -8.67 -7.37 -24.46
C SER A 369 -7.33 -7.49 -23.73
N MET A 370 -7.38 -7.41 -22.40
CA MET A 370 -6.21 -7.46 -21.49
C MET A 370 -6.02 -8.83 -20.83
N GLN A 371 -6.95 -9.76 -21.02
CA GLN A 371 -7.01 -11.02 -20.26
C GLN A 371 -5.76 -11.88 -20.41
N SER A 372 -5.15 -11.92 -21.61
CA SER A 372 -3.96 -12.73 -21.90
C SER A 372 -2.66 -12.21 -21.29
N GLN A 373 -2.62 -10.98 -20.75
CA GLN A 373 -1.39 -10.35 -20.24
C GLN A 373 -1.50 -9.91 -18.77
N THR A 374 -2.47 -10.44 -18.02
CA THR A 374 -2.75 -10.03 -16.64
C THR A 374 -1.53 -10.18 -15.73
N SER A 375 -0.75 -11.26 -15.87
CA SER A 375 0.45 -11.51 -15.07
C SER A 375 1.55 -10.45 -15.28
N VAL A 376 1.82 -10.09 -16.53
CA VAL A 376 2.81 -9.06 -16.91
C VAL A 376 2.42 -7.70 -16.35
N ILE A 377 1.15 -7.31 -16.51
CA ILE A 377 0.68 -6.01 -16.00
C ILE A 377 0.78 -5.96 -14.48
N LEU A 378 0.45 -7.06 -13.79
CA LEU A 378 0.55 -7.11 -12.34
C LEU A 378 2.00 -7.02 -11.85
N ASP A 379 2.93 -7.67 -12.55
CA ASP A 379 4.36 -7.57 -12.25
C ASP A 379 4.86 -6.14 -12.49
N GLN A 380 4.47 -5.52 -13.61
CA GLN A 380 4.76 -4.12 -13.91
C GLN A 380 4.17 -3.15 -12.86
N MET A 381 2.94 -3.40 -12.41
CA MET A 381 2.29 -2.60 -11.38
C MET A 381 3.09 -2.64 -10.07
N GLN A 382 3.54 -3.82 -9.65
CA GLN A 382 4.38 -3.98 -8.47
C GLN A 382 5.76 -3.34 -8.67
N PHE A 383 6.39 -3.53 -9.83
CA PHE A 383 7.66 -2.92 -10.19
C PHE A 383 7.60 -1.40 -10.17
N THR A 384 6.52 -0.82 -10.70
CA THR A 384 6.30 0.64 -10.73
C THR A 384 6.18 1.19 -9.31
N GLN A 385 5.39 0.53 -8.46
CA GLN A 385 5.24 0.93 -7.06
C GLN A 385 6.55 0.77 -6.26
N HIS A 386 7.28 -0.32 -6.50
CA HIS A 386 8.60 -0.55 -5.91
C HIS A 386 9.58 0.55 -6.30
N SER A 387 9.67 0.84 -7.60
CA SER A 387 10.56 1.88 -8.14
C SER A 387 10.25 3.26 -7.56
N LEU A 388 8.96 3.60 -7.43
CA LEU A 388 8.51 4.84 -6.81
C LEU A 388 8.91 4.96 -5.34
N LEU A 389 8.73 3.89 -4.56
CA LEU A 389 9.13 3.89 -3.16
C LEU A 389 10.65 3.87 -2.98
N SER A 390 11.39 3.37 -3.97
CA SER A 390 12.86 3.31 -3.96
C SER A 390 13.53 4.64 -4.29
N LEU A 391 12.76 5.64 -4.75
CA LEU A 391 13.28 7.00 -4.92
C LEU A 391 13.72 7.57 -3.55
N PRO A 392 14.97 8.04 -3.42
CA PRO A 392 15.48 8.52 -2.15
C PRO A 392 14.79 9.82 -1.71
N PRO A 393 14.56 10.04 -0.41
CA PRO A 393 14.11 11.34 0.08
C PRO A 393 15.10 12.47 -0.28
N ALA A 394 14.61 13.68 -0.54
CA ALA A 394 15.47 14.85 -0.81
C ALA A 394 16.50 15.11 0.30
N ALA A 395 16.15 14.82 1.56
CA ALA A 395 17.05 14.96 2.69
C ALA A 395 18.30 14.07 2.57
N ASP A 396 18.19 12.91 1.93
CA ASP A 396 19.32 11.99 1.74
C ASP A 396 20.22 12.49 0.61
N LEU A 397 19.64 13.00 -0.48
CA LEU A 397 20.37 13.65 -1.58
C LEU A 397 21.16 14.88 -1.11
N GLN A 398 20.57 15.69 -0.23
CA GLN A 398 21.25 16.85 0.35
C GLN A 398 22.44 16.47 1.25
N ARG A 399 22.43 15.27 1.85
CA ARG A 399 23.58 14.79 2.63
C ARG A 399 24.71 14.31 1.74
N GLN A 400 24.39 13.63 0.64
CA GLN A 400 25.37 13.15 -0.34
C GLN A 400 26.09 14.31 -1.05
N GLY A 401 25.35 15.29 -1.57
CA GLY A 401 25.97 16.45 -2.23
C GLY A 401 26.93 17.24 -1.32
N ARG A 402 26.65 17.31 -0.01
CA ARG A 402 27.54 17.96 0.96
C ARG A 402 28.86 17.22 1.19
N GLN A 403 28.91 15.90 0.97
CA GLN A 403 30.15 15.14 1.10
C GLN A 403 31.08 15.36 -0.10
N GLU A 404 30.51 15.52 -1.30
CA GLU A 404 31.26 15.77 -2.54
C GLU A 404 31.72 17.23 -2.66
N GLU A 405 30.93 18.21 -2.18
CA GLU A 405 31.27 19.64 -2.20
C GLU A 405 32.53 20.00 -1.37
N HIS A 406 32.96 19.16 -0.43
CA HIS A 406 34.21 19.39 0.33
C HIS A 406 35.47 19.33 -0.54
N GLU A 407 35.37 18.91 -1.80
CA GLU A 407 36.51 18.83 -2.73
C GLU A 407 36.58 20.04 -3.70
N HIS A 408 35.53 20.87 -3.82
CA HIS A 408 35.48 21.99 -4.78
C HIS A 408 34.89 23.29 -4.19
N GLU A 409 35.77 24.20 -3.76
CA GLU A 409 35.47 25.43 -3.00
C GLU A 409 34.93 26.63 -3.82
N HIS A 410 34.48 26.45 -5.06
CA HIS A 410 34.15 27.57 -5.94
C HIS A 410 32.77 27.42 -6.61
N GLU A 411 31.67 27.72 -5.89
CA GLU A 411 30.41 28.21 -6.50
C GLU A 411 29.32 28.55 -5.45
N HIS A 412 29.25 29.82 -5.04
CA HIS A 412 28.26 30.30 -4.05
C HIS A 412 26.87 30.59 -4.66
N ASP A 413 26.75 30.84 -5.98
CA ASP A 413 25.47 31.16 -6.64
C ASP A 413 24.60 29.94 -7.00
N GLN A 414 25.18 28.73 -7.05
CA GLN A 414 24.42 27.51 -7.40
C GLN A 414 23.60 26.94 -6.23
N ARG A 415 23.91 27.32 -4.99
CA ARG A 415 23.26 26.79 -3.77
C ARG A 415 21.77 27.09 -3.69
N GLY A 416 21.35 28.29 -4.11
CA GLY A 416 19.93 28.68 -4.10
C GLY A 416 19.10 27.88 -5.10
N GLY A 417 19.66 27.63 -6.29
CA GLY A 417 19.01 26.82 -7.32
C GLY A 417 18.82 25.37 -6.88
N MET A 418 19.85 24.76 -6.29
CA MET A 418 19.82 23.36 -5.86
C MET A 418 18.75 23.09 -4.78
N ALA A 419 18.62 23.98 -3.79
CA ALA A 419 17.59 23.84 -2.75
C ALA A 419 16.18 23.84 -3.34
N THR A 420 15.90 24.71 -4.32
CA THR A 420 14.63 24.74 -5.05
C THR A 420 14.36 23.46 -5.82
N ARG A 421 15.38 22.90 -6.46
CA ARG A 421 15.28 21.67 -7.24
C ARG A 421 15.00 20.46 -6.35
N LEU A 422 15.67 20.37 -5.19
CA LEU A 422 15.41 19.34 -4.17
C LEU A 422 14.00 19.45 -3.59
N GLN A 423 13.53 20.67 -3.31
CA GLN A 423 12.19 20.93 -2.81
C GLN A 423 11.11 20.50 -3.82
N LEU A 424 11.28 20.85 -5.09
CA LEU A 424 10.38 20.42 -6.17
C LEU A 424 10.37 18.90 -6.32
N TYR A 425 11.55 18.28 -6.30
CA TYR A 425 11.69 16.83 -6.34
C TYR A 425 10.88 16.15 -5.23
N GLU A 426 11.00 16.62 -3.98
CA GLU A 426 10.30 16.02 -2.84
C GLU A 426 8.78 16.21 -2.94
N ILE A 427 8.32 17.38 -3.40
CA ILE A 427 6.91 17.63 -3.71
C ILE A 427 6.41 16.65 -4.77
N THR A 428 7.14 16.47 -5.87
CA THR A 428 6.79 15.54 -6.95
C THR A 428 6.75 14.10 -6.44
N ARG A 429 7.72 13.70 -5.62
CA ARG A 429 7.81 12.35 -5.04
C ARG A 429 6.61 12.04 -4.16
N TRP A 430 6.24 12.94 -3.24
CA TRP A 430 5.06 12.74 -2.41
C TRP A 430 3.76 12.78 -3.22
N ALA A 431 3.63 13.69 -4.18
CA ALA A 431 2.47 13.76 -5.06
C ALA A 431 2.30 12.51 -5.92
N CYS A 432 3.39 11.91 -6.40
CA CYS A 432 3.35 10.64 -7.13
C CYS A 432 2.95 9.47 -6.23
N ILE A 433 3.37 9.44 -4.96
CA ILE A 433 2.89 8.45 -3.99
C ILE A 433 1.39 8.63 -3.72
N CYS A 434 0.90 9.88 -3.62
CA CYS A 434 -0.54 10.18 -3.56
C CYS A 434 -1.26 9.64 -4.79
N TYR A 435 -0.75 9.92 -5.99
CA TYR A 435 -1.32 9.49 -7.26
C TYR A 435 -1.36 7.97 -7.38
N ALA A 436 -0.24 7.30 -7.12
CA ALA A 436 -0.13 5.85 -7.20
C ALA A 436 -1.16 5.19 -6.28
N ASN A 437 -1.32 5.70 -5.07
CA ASN A 437 -2.29 5.16 -4.12
C ASN A 437 -3.76 5.37 -4.49
N LEU A 438 -4.05 6.23 -5.46
CA LEU A 438 -5.40 6.42 -5.99
C LEU A 438 -5.60 5.62 -7.28
N ILE A 439 -4.57 5.56 -8.13
CA ILE A 439 -4.70 5.17 -9.54
C ILE A 439 -3.93 3.89 -9.87
N THR A 440 -2.59 3.90 -9.79
CA THR A 440 -1.77 2.81 -10.35
C THR A 440 -1.52 1.67 -9.36
N TYR A 441 -1.52 1.95 -8.06
CA TYR A 441 -1.39 1.00 -6.97
C TYR A 441 -2.35 1.36 -5.81
N PRO A 442 -3.67 1.25 -6.03
CA PRO A 442 -4.65 1.64 -5.02
C PRO A 442 -4.67 0.66 -3.85
N THR A 443 -4.16 1.11 -2.70
CA THR A 443 -4.21 0.32 -1.45
C THR A 443 -5.45 0.67 -0.63
N ASP A 444 -5.85 -0.23 0.25
CA ASP A 444 -6.97 -0.01 1.15
C ASP A 444 -6.69 1.16 2.11
N TYR A 445 -7.74 1.93 2.37
CA TYR A 445 -7.67 3.13 3.20
C TYR A 445 -7.58 2.86 4.70
N SER A 446 -7.87 1.64 5.15
CA SER A 446 -7.76 1.26 6.55
C SER A 446 -6.32 1.14 7.01
N THR A 447 -5.42 0.73 6.12
CA THR A 447 -4.03 0.41 6.44
C THR A 447 -3.04 1.44 5.91
N PHE A 448 -3.40 2.17 4.85
CA PHE A 448 -2.53 3.16 4.25
C PHE A 448 -2.49 4.47 5.05
N PRO A 449 -1.31 5.06 5.29
CA PRO A 449 -1.14 6.24 6.14
C PRO A 449 -1.53 7.54 5.41
N ARG A 450 -2.80 7.65 4.97
CA ARG A 450 -3.30 8.77 4.16
C ARG A 450 -3.00 10.14 4.77
N LEU A 451 -3.38 10.31 6.03
CA LEU A 451 -3.22 11.58 6.75
C LEU A 451 -1.74 11.98 6.85
N ARG A 452 -0.86 11.02 7.18
CA ARG A 452 0.59 11.26 7.25
C ARG A 452 1.14 11.68 5.90
N LEU A 453 0.76 10.99 4.81
CA LEU A 453 1.19 11.35 3.47
C LEU A 453 0.71 12.75 3.06
N ALA A 454 -0.56 13.08 3.34
CA ALA A 454 -1.12 14.40 3.06
C ALA A 454 -0.36 15.51 3.83
N ARG A 455 -0.03 15.27 5.11
CA ARG A 455 0.76 16.21 5.93
C ARG A 455 2.19 16.39 5.44
N LEU A 456 2.85 15.32 5.00
CA LEU A 456 4.19 15.40 4.42
C LEU A 456 4.17 16.27 3.16
N LEU A 457 3.25 16.02 2.23
CA LEU A 457 3.11 16.86 1.03
C LEU A 457 2.75 18.31 1.38
N LEU A 458 1.82 18.52 2.32
CA LEU A 458 1.42 19.86 2.75
C LEU A 458 2.60 20.66 3.34
N ARG A 459 3.45 20.00 4.13
CA ARG A 459 4.66 20.60 4.70
C ARG A 459 5.60 21.09 3.60
N GLU A 460 5.92 20.23 2.63
CA GLU A 460 6.82 20.58 1.52
C GLU A 460 6.27 21.75 0.68
N LEU A 461 4.95 21.75 0.42
CA LEU A 461 4.28 22.85 -0.27
C LEU A 461 4.33 24.15 0.54
N ASN A 462 4.06 24.11 1.85
CA ASN A 462 4.12 25.31 2.69
C ASN A 462 5.54 25.88 2.77
N MET A 463 6.57 25.04 2.91
CA MET A 463 7.96 25.50 2.91
C MET A 463 8.30 26.24 1.63
N LEU A 464 7.87 25.75 0.46
CA LEU A 464 8.06 26.42 -0.83
C LEU A 464 7.42 27.82 -0.89
N TYR A 465 6.25 28.01 -0.27
CA TYR A 465 5.56 29.30 -0.22
C TYR A 465 6.16 30.25 0.83
N GLU A 466 6.51 29.75 2.01
CA GLU A 466 7.05 30.55 3.12
C GLU A 466 8.43 31.14 2.79
N THR A 467 9.27 30.40 2.08
CA THR A 467 10.59 30.87 1.63
C THR A 467 10.54 31.73 0.36
N SER A 468 9.34 32.04 -0.16
CA SER A 468 9.12 32.79 -1.40
C SER A 468 9.81 32.18 -2.64
N MET A 469 10.15 30.89 -2.60
CA MET A 469 10.80 30.18 -3.71
C MET A 469 9.85 30.01 -4.92
N ILE A 470 8.53 30.08 -4.71
CA ILE A 470 7.52 30.01 -5.77
C ILE A 470 7.73 31.07 -6.88
N ALA A 471 8.25 32.25 -6.52
CA ALA A 471 8.48 33.35 -7.46
C ALA A 471 9.66 33.09 -8.41
N GLN A 472 10.56 32.17 -8.02
CA GLN A 472 11.73 31.77 -8.82
C GLN A 472 11.40 30.63 -9.78
N LEU A 473 10.22 30.01 -9.63
CA LEU A 473 9.82 28.88 -10.44
C LEU A 473 9.43 29.29 -11.85
N THR A 474 9.80 28.44 -12.80
CA THR A 474 9.31 28.52 -14.16
C THR A 474 7.82 28.18 -14.22
N ARG A 475 7.16 28.51 -15.33
CA ARG A 475 5.73 28.22 -15.50
C ARG A 475 5.41 26.70 -15.46
N PRO A 476 6.20 25.80 -16.08
CA PRO A 476 6.01 24.36 -15.91
C PRO A 476 6.11 23.90 -14.45
N GLU A 477 7.06 24.44 -13.68
CA GLU A 477 7.23 24.11 -12.26
C GLU A 477 6.06 24.61 -11.40
N GLN A 478 5.55 25.82 -11.66
CA GLN A 478 4.33 26.32 -11.00
C GLN A 478 3.12 25.42 -11.29
N ARG A 479 3.01 24.91 -12.53
CA ARG A 479 1.95 23.96 -12.91
C ARG A 479 2.11 22.60 -12.23
N LEU A 480 3.35 22.13 -12.01
CA LEU A 480 3.63 20.94 -11.21
C LEU A 480 3.17 21.13 -9.76
N VAL A 481 3.50 22.27 -9.15
CA VAL A 481 3.07 22.60 -7.78
C VAL A 481 1.54 22.63 -7.68
N PHE A 482 0.86 23.21 -8.67
CA PHE A 482 -0.61 23.16 -8.75
C PHE A 482 -1.13 21.72 -8.81
N TRP A 483 -0.57 20.88 -9.70
CA TRP A 483 -0.95 19.47 -9.82
C TRP A 483 -0.75 18.70 -8.50
N ALA A 484 0.41 18.87 -7.86
CA ALA A 484 0.72 18.25 -6.57
C ALA A 484 -0.26 18.68 -5.47
N THR A 485 -0.59 19.97 -5.42
CA THR A 485 -1.53 20.53 -4.44
C THR A 485 -2.93 19.95 -4.62
N VAL A 486 -3.40 19.81 -5.87
CA VAL A 486 -4.70 19.18 -6.16
C VAL A 486 -4.72 17.72 -5.70
N LEU A 487 -3.65 16.95 -5.94
CA LEU A 487 -3.56 15.57 -5.46
C LEU A 487 -3.56 15.47 -3.94
N GLY A 488 -2.82 16.36 -3.26
CA GLY A 488 -2.84 16.45 -1.80
C GLY A 488 -4.24 16.77 -1.25
N ALA A 489 -4.94 17.71 -1.88
CA ALA A 489 -6.31 18.06 -1.53
C ALA A 489 -7.27 16.86 -1.67
N ILE A 490 -7.19 16.11 -2.78
CA ILE A 490 -7.98 14.88 -2.98
C ILE A 490 -7.61 13.85 -1.92
N LYS A 491 -6.32 13.71 -1.59
CA LYS A 491 -5.86 12.75 -0.58
C LYS A 491 -6.39 13.06 0.82
N ALA A 492 -6.56 14.35 1.13
CA ALA A 492 -7.07 14.87 2.40
C ALA A 492 -8.60 14.75 2.56
N VAL A 493 -9.33 14.18 1.59
CA VAL A 493 -10.78 13.94 1.76
C VAL A 493 -11.05 13.11 3.02
N GLY A 494 -11.94 13.64 3.88
CA GLY A 494 -12.28 13.08 5.19
C GLY A 494 -11.42 13.59 6.36
N TYR A 495 -10.50 14.52 6.10
CA TYR A 495 -9.68 15.20 7.10
C TYR A 495 -9.85 16.72 6.94
N ASP A 496 -10.78 17.31 7.69
CA ASP A 496 -11.29 18.66 7.41
C ASP A 496 -10.21 19.75 7.54
N ASP A 497 -9.32 19.65 8.52
CA ASP A 497 -8.23 20.63 8.76
C ASP A 497 -7.21 20.64 7.61
N GLU A 498 -6.72 19.46 7.23
CA GLU A 498 -5.79 19.32 6.10
C GLU A 498 -6.48 19.71 4.79
N ARG A 499 -7.75 19.31 4.60
CA ARG A 499 -8.52 19.65 3.40
C ARG A 499 -8.67 21.16 3.26
N ALA A 500 -9.01 21.88 4.33
CA ALA A 500 -9.12 23.34 4.31
C ALA A 500 -7.78 24.01 3.93
N SER A 501 -6.68 23.52 4.50
CA SER A 501 -5.33 24.01 4.18
C SER A 501 -4.98 23.80 2.70
N PHE A 502 -5.29 22.63 2.17
CA PHE A 502 -5.11 22.33 0.75
C PHE A 502 -6.01 23.18 -0.15
N VAL A 503 -7.28 23.40 0.19
CA VAL A 503 -8.19 24.26 -0.60
C VAL A 503 -7.61 25.66 -0.75
N ALA A 504 -7.09 26.24 0.33
CA ALA A 504 -6.42 27.55 0.29
C ALA A 504 -5.17 27.53 -0.61
N LEU A 505 -4.34 26.48 -0.52
CA LEU A 505 -3.17 26.31 -1.39
C LEU A 505 -3.53 26.08 -2.86
N VAL A 506 -4.62 25.37 -3.16
CA VAL A 506 -5.09 25.18 -4.55
C VAL A 506 -5.51 26.52 -5.13
N ALA A 507 -6.19 27.38 -4.35
CA ALA A 507 -6.54 28.72 -4.80
C ALA A 507 -5.30 29.56 -5.14
N ARG A 508 -4.27 29.52 -4.29
CA ARG A 508 -2.99 30.23 -4.51
C ARG A 508 -2.23 29.69 -5.72
N SER A 509 -1.96 28.38 -5.74
CA SER A 509 -1.20 27.73 -6.82
C SER A 509 -1.91 27.79 -8.18
N ALA A 510 -3.25 27.86 -8.22
CA ALA A 510 -3.99 28.13 -9.44
C ALA A 510 -3.69 29.53 -10.00
N GLY A 511 -3.58 30.54 -9.12
CA GLY A 511 -3.15 31.89 -9.49
C GLY A 511 -1.75 31.90 -10.09
N ASP A 512 -0.79 31.27 -9.41
CA ASP A 512 0.62 31.16 -9.84
C ASP A 512 0.72 30.45 -11.20
N ALA A 513 0.04 29.32 -11.35
CA ALA A 513 0.02 28.53 -12.59
C ALA A 513 -0.81 29.17 -13.73
N LYS A 514 -1.47 30.31 -13.47
CA LYS A 514 -2.39 31.02 -14.37
C LYS A 514 -3.54 30.13 -14.85
N VAL A 515 -4.12 29.36 -13.94
CA VAL A 515 -5.27 28.48 -14.15
C VAL A 515 -6.53 29.17 -13.63
N ARG A 516 -7.46 29.50 -14.52
CA ARG A 516 -8.67 30.29 -14.23
C ARG A 516 -9.96 29.50 -14.36
N SER A 517 -9.92 28.35 -15.03
CA SER A 517 -11.09 27.52 -15.28
C SER A 517 -10.83 26.04 -14.96
N TRP A 518 -11.91 25.29 -14.77
CA TRP A 518 -11.83 23.84 -14.61
C TRP A 518 -11.19 23.16 -15.83
N THR A 519 -11.51 23.63 -17.04
CA THR A 519 -10.94 23.09 -18.28
C THR A 519 -9.42 23.27 -18.33
N GLU A 520 -8.92 24.44 -17.94
CA GLU A 520 -7.48 24.68 -17.82
C GLU A 520 -6.85 23.86 -16.69
N ALA A 521 -7.52 23.75 -15.55
CA ALA A 521 -7.05 22.95 -14.42
C ALA A 521 -6.88 21.49 -14.85
N ARG A 522 -7.90 20.92 -15.49
CA ARG A 522 -7.89 19.57 -16.03
C ARG A 522 -6.77 19.37 -17.05
N ALA A 523 -6.58 20.33 -17.97
CA ALA A 523 -5.50 20.25 -18.96
C ALA A 523 -4.11 20.22 -18.30
N VAL A 524 -3.90 20.99 -17.22
CA VAL A 524 -2.66 20.91 -16.43
C VAL A 524 -2.53 19.55 -15.74
N MET A 525 -3.60 19.03 -15.14
CA MET A 525 -3.53 17.70 -14.51
C MET A 525 -3.18 16.61 -15.54
N GLU A 526 -3.81 16.65 -16.72
CA GLU A 526 -3.61 15.69 -17.81
C GLU A 526 -2.22 15.74 -18.43
N SER A 527 -1.53 16.89 -18.42
CA SER A 527 -0.12 16.96 -18.86
C SER A 527 0.84 16.24 -17.91
N PHE A 528 0.50 16.12 -16.63
CA PHE A 528 1.28 15.32 -15.66
C PHE A 528 0.69 13.91 -15.57
N LEU A 529 0.21 13.50 -14.40
CA LEU A 529 -0.48 12.23 -14.19
C LEU A 529 -1.93 12.51 -13.82
N TRP A 530 -2.85 12.06 -14.66
CA TRP A 530 -4.29 12.16 -14.43
C TRP A 530 -5.05 10.99 -15.03
N HIS A 531 -6.03 10.49 -14.29
CA HIS A 531 -6.99 9.51 -14.76
C HIS A 531 -8.40 10.07 -14.53
N GLY A 532 -8.97 10.69 -15.56
CA GLY A 532 -10.19 11.49 -15.44
C GLY A 532 -11.37 10.70 -14.87
N GLN A 533 -11.55 9.44 -15.28
CA GLN A 533 -12.66 8.61 -14.79
C GLN A 533 -12.63 8.40 -13.27
N THR A 534 -11.45 8.35 -12.66
CA THR A 534 -11.30 8.20 -11.20
C THR A 534 -11.31 9.54 -10.50
N SER A 535 -10.54 10.52 -10.99
CA SER A 535 -10.19 11.71 -10.23
C SER A 535 -11.10 12.92 -10.50
N ASP A 536 -11.73 13.04 -11.67
CA ASP A 536 -12.60 14.18 -12.01
C ASP A 536 -13.70 14.43 -10.97
N PRO A 537 -14.43 13.42 -10.44
CA PRO A 537 -15.50 13.67 -9.48
C PRO A 537 -15.04 14.35 -8.18
N ASP A 538 -13.87 13.99 -7.66
CA ASP A 538 -13.35 14.56 -6.42
C ASP A 538 -12.66 15.91 -6.66
N ALA A 539 -12.03 16.06 -7.84
CA ALA A 539 -11.40 17.29 -8.27
C ALA A 539 -12.40 18.40 -8.62
N LEU A 540 -13.55 18.04 -9.21
CA LEU A 540 -14.64 18.99 -9.47
C LEU A 540 -15.21 19.54 -8.16
N LYS A 541 -15.42 18.69 -7.15
CA LYS A 541 -15.87 19.12 -5.82
C LYS A 541 -14.86 20.08 -5.18
N LEU A 542 -13.58 19.72 -5.24
CA LEU A 542 -12.48 20.58 -4.80
C LEU A 542 -12.50 21.93 -5.53
N TRP A 543 -12.68 21.94 -6.85
CA TRP A 543 -12.70 23.17 -7.63
C TRP A 543 -13.84 24.11 -7.21
N VAL A 544 -15.01 23.55 -6.88
CA VAL A 544 -16.15 24.30 -6.31
C VAL A 544 -15.78 24.89 -4.94
N GLU A 545 -15.11 24.14 -4.08
CA GLU A 545 -14.62 24.63 -2.77
C GLU A 545 -13.66 25.81 -2.94
N VAL A 546 -12.69 25.68 -3.86
CA VAL A 546 -11.71 26.74 -4.20
C VAL A 546 -12.42 28.00 -4.68
N GLN A 547 -13.42 27.87 -5.55
CA GLN A 547 -14.20 29.02 -6.02
C GLN A 547 -14.97 29.74 -4.91
N ARG A 548 -15.39 29.03 -3.86
CA ARG A 548 -16.05 29.66 -2.70
C ARG A 548 -15.07 30.48 -1.87
N VAL A 549 -13.84 29.97 -1.68
CA VAL A 549 -12.78 30.65 -0.93
C VAL A 549 -12.20 31.85 -1.70
N ALA A 550 -12.21 31.83 -3.03
CA ALA A 550 -11.70 32.94 -3.85
C ALA A 550 -12.70 34.11 -4.01
N ARG A 551 -13.99 33.89 -3.78
CA ARG A 551 -15.06 34.91 -3.92
C ARG A 551 -15.26 35.92 -2.76
N PRO A 552 -14.76 35.77 -1.51
CA PRO A 552 -15.12 36.67 -0.42
C PRO A 552 -14.68 38.13 -0.61
N HIS A 553 -13.61 38.41 -1.36
CA HIS A 553 -13.10 39.79 -1.52
C HIS A 553 -13.84 40.66 -2.55
N ALA A 554 -14.70 40.09 -3.40
CA ALA A 554 -15.44 40.89 -4.38
C ALA A 554 -16.75 41.49 -3.82
N ALA A 555 -17.24 40.98 -2.68
CA ALA A 555 -18.51 41.40 -2.09
C ALA A 555 -18.35 42.46 -1.00
N GLU A 556 -17.26 42.44 -0.21
CA GLU A 556 -17.01 43.45 0.84
C GLU A 556 -16.51 44.80 0.32
N LEU A 557 -15.93 44.85 -0.89
CA LEU A 557 -15.52 46.10 -1.56
C LEU A 557 -16.67 46.79 -2.34
N ARG A 558 -17.92 46.34 -2.16
CA ARG A 558 -19.12 46.91 -2.80
C ARG A 558 -20.19 47.34 -1.79
N LEU A 559 -19.79 47.88 -0.65
CA LEU A 559 -20.65 48.79 0.12
C LEU A 559 -20.34 50.22 -0.36
N PRO A 560 -21.25 50.87 -1.12
CA PRO A 560 -21.09 52.27 -1.43
C PRO A 560 -21.29 53.09 -0.14
N GLU A 561 -20.31 53.94 0.19
CA GLU A 561 -20.51 55.14 0.98
C GLU A 561 -21.60 56.01 0.34
N ARG A 562 -22.86 55.72 0.62
CA ARG A 562 -23.98 56.63 0.39
C ARG A 562 -24.95 56.46 1.53
N MET A 563 -24.75 57.27 2.57
CA MET A 563 -25.79 58.06 3.27
C MET A 563 -25.18 58.72 4.52
N ALA A 564 -24.18 59.57 4.31
CA ALA A 564 -23.88 60.67 5.23
C ALA A 564 -24.11 61.96 4.44
N GLY A 565 -25.19 62.67 4.77
CA GLY A 565 -25.46 64.01 4.25
C GLY A 565 -26.86 64.19 3.67
N ALA A 566 -27.83 64.48 4.54
CA ALA A 566 -28.90 65.45 4.27
C ALA A 566 -29.68 65.73 5.57
N GLU A 567 -29.10 66.52 6.47
CA GLU A 567 -29.86 67.51 7.23
C GLU A 567 -29.81 68.82 6.45
N ARG A 568 -30.98 69.29 5.98
CA ARG A 568 -31.44 70.68 6.02
C ARG A 568 -32.87 70.79 5.52
#